data_AF-A0A6M0C8I4-F1
#
_entry.id   AF-A0A6M0C8I4-F1
#
_cell.length_a   1.000
_cell.length_b   1.000
_cell.length_c   1.000
_cell.angle_alpha   90.00
_cell.angle_beta   90.00
_cell.angle_gamma   90.00
#
_symmetry.space_group_name_H-M   'P 1'
#
loop_
_entity.id
_entity.type
_entity.pdbx_description
1 polymer ?
#
loop_
_entity_poly.entity_id
_entity_poly.type
_entity_poly.pdbx_seq_one_letter_code
_entity_poly.pdbx_strand_id
1 'polypeptide(L)'
;MNKNSVFVLDKNEKQCNPVHPAAARKLLTEGKAAVFRQYPFTIILKDKSTDEIKQLRIKIDPGAKTTGLAIVSDTNIVWCAELGHRGFQVRDNLSDRRVKRRSRRSRKTRYRKPRFLNRKRPQAWLPPSLMSRVFNIQ
;
A
#
# COMPACT_ATOMS: atom_id res chain seq x y z
N MET A 1 -21.13 0.88 19.12
CA MET A 1 -20.67 2.22 19.52
C MET A 1 -19.33 2.48 18.84
N ASN A 2 -19.28 3.40 17.86
CA ASN A 2 -18.03 3.73 17.15
C ASN A 2 -17.04 4.35 18.15
N LYS A 3 -15.92 3.65 18.42
CA LYS A 3 -14.87 4.08 19.35
C LYS A 3 -13.79 4.96 18.71
N ASN A 4 -13.97 5.40 17.46
CA ASN A 4 -12.98 6.23 16.79
C ASN A 4 -13.09 7.68 17.26
N SER A 5 -12.11 8.12 18.04
CA SER A 5 -11.89 9.52 18.37
C SER A 5 -11.51 10.33 17.13
N VAL A 6 -11.79 11.63 17.20
CA VAL A 6 -11.47 12.62 16.16
C VAL A 6 -10.12 13.23 16.49
N PHE A 7 -9.25 13.34 15.48
CA PHE A 7 -7.96 14.00 15.65
C PHE A 7 -8.14 15.52 15.67
N VAL A 8 -7.32 16.20 16.46
CA VAL A 8 -7.43 17.64 16.70
C VAL A 8 -6.06 18.29 16.51
N LEU A 9 -6.04 19.42 15.80
CA LEU A 9 -4.91 20.32 15.70
C LEU A 9 -5.25 21.66 16.36
N ASP A 10 -4.27 22.36 16.90
CA ASP A 10 -4.42 23.75 17.35
C ASP A 10 -4.30 24.73 16.17
N LYS A 11 -4.50 26.03 16.45
CA LYS A 11 -4.32 27.12 15.48
C LYS A 11 -2.96 27.12 14.76
N ASN A 12 -1.92 26.58 15.39
CA ASN A 12 -0.54 26.62 14.91
C ASN A 12 -0.09 25.31 14.24
N GLU A 13 -0.99 24.39 13.92
CA GLU A 13 -0.57 23.16 13.24
C GLU A 13 -0.27 22.01 14.22
N LYS A 14 -0.29 22.31 15.54
CA LYS A 14 0.25 21.43 16.58
C LYS A 14 -0.79 20.42 17.01
N GLN A 15 -0.30 19.23 17.34
CA GLN A 15 -1.12 18.11 17.74
C GLN A 15 -1.78 18.37 19.10
N CYS A 16 -3.07 18.11 19.19
CA CYS A 16 -3.82 18.08 20.45
C CYS A 16 -4.30 16.66 20.76
N ASN A 17 -4.78 16.46 21.98
CA ASN A 17 -5.40 15.20 22.37
C ASN A 17 -6.63 14.89 21.49
N PRO A 18 -6.77 13.66 20.97
CA PRO A 18 -7.97 13.25 20.24
C PRO A 18 -9.20 13.34 21.15
N VAL A 19 -10.32 13.78 20.57
CA VAL A 19 -11.58 13.98 21.32
C VAL A 19 -12.66 13.01 20.86
N HIS A 20 -13.62 12.72 21.73
CA HIS A 20 -14.79 11.94 21.35
C HIS A 20 -15.57 12.66 20.22
N PRO A 21 -16.16 11.94 19.25
CA PRO A 21 -16.90 12.56 18.13
C PRO A 21 -17.99 13.55 18.55
N ALA A 22 -18.64 13.33 19.70
CA ALA A 22 -19.63 14.26 20.25
C ALA A 22 -19.02 15.62 20.61
N ALA A 23 -17.82 15.64 21.20
CA ALA A 23 -17.11 16.88 21.52
C ALA A 23 -16.63 17.60 20.25
N ALA A 24 -16.10 16.85 19.27
CA ALA A 24 -15.74 17.41 17.98
C ALA A 24 -16.94 18.07 17.28
N ARG A 25 -18.12 17.42 17.30
CA ARG A 25 -19.35 18.00 16.74
C ARG A 25 -19.73 19.29 17.46
N LYS A 26 -19.69 19.31 18.79
CA LYS A 26 -19.98 20.51 19.58
C LYS A 26 -19.05 21.67 19.20
N LEU A 27 -17.74 21.42 19.09
CA LEU A 27 -16.76 22.44 18.69
C LEU A 27 -17.02 23.00 17.28
N LEU A 28 -17.43 22.14 16.34
CA LEU A 28 -17.79 22.55 14.98
C LEU A 28 -19.09 23.37 14.98
N THR A 29 -20.13 22.92 15.70
CA THR A 29 -21.42 23.63 15.80
C THR A 29 -21.27 24.99 16.47
N GLU A 30 -20.44 25.10 17.51
CA GLU A 30 -20.12 26.37 18.18
C GLU A 30 -19.17 27.27 17.36
N GLY A 31 -18.69 26.81 16.20
CA GLY A 31 -17.77 27.57 15.35
C GLY A 31 -16.38 27.77 15.94
N LYS A 32 -15.99 27.00 16.96
CA LYS A 32 -14.66 27.05 17.62
C LYS A 32 -13.60 26.24 16.88
N ALA A 33 -14.02 25.33 16.01
CA ALA A 33 -13.16 24.53 15.16
C ALA A 33 -13.62 24.56 13.70
N ALA A 34 -12.74 24.15 12.79
CA ALA A 34 -13.03 23.89 11.40
C ALA A 34 -12.58 22.47 11.01
N VAL A 35 -13.14 21.93 9.93
CA VAL A 35 -12.68 20.65 9.39
C VAL A 35 -11.34 20.87 8.68
N PHE A 36 -10.31 20.15 9.11
CA PHE A 36 -8.97 20.19 8.49
C PHE A 36 -8.82 19.11 7.40
N ARG A 37 -9.26 17.88 7.71
CA ARG A 37 -9.15 16.74 6.79
C ARG A 37 -10.32 15.78 7.00
N GLN A 38 -10.85 15.19 5.93
CA GLN A 38 -11.97 14.25 6.00
C GLN A 38 -11.55 12.82 6.37
N TYR A 39 -10.38 12.36 5.92
CA TYR A 39 -9.87 11.02 6.25
C TYR A 39 -8.35 10.99 6.48
N PRO A 40 -7.90 10.57 7.69
CA PRO A 40 -8.73 10.40 8.88
C PRO A 40 -9.41 11.72 9.25
N PHE A 41 -10.58 11.67 9.88
CA PHE A 41 -11.34 12.87 10.20
C PHE A 41 -10.61 13.67 11.27
N THR A 42 -10.23 14.89 10.91
CA THR A 42 -9.41 15.79 11.72
C THR A 42 -10.02 17.18 11.72
N ILE A 43 -10.13 17.78 12.90
CA ILE A 43 -10.54 19.17 13.08
C ILE A 43 -9.35 20.03 13.52
N ILE A 44 -9.41 21.32 13.22
CA ILE A 44 -8.45 22.33 13.69
C ILE A 44 -9.17 23.37 14.55
N LEU A 45 -8.63 23.66 15.72
CA LEU A 45 -9.13 24.68 16.64
C LEU A 45 -8.75 26.08 16.14
N LYS A 46 -9.63 27.07 16.33
CA LYS A 46 -9.32 28.47 16.00
C LYS A 46 -8.39 29.13 17.01
N ASP A 47 -8.32 28.58 18.21
CA ASP A 47 -7.47 29.05 19.29
C ASP A 47 -6.31 28.09 19.56
N LYS A 48 -5.31 28.59 20.27
CA LYS A 48 -4.16 27.81 20.71
C LYS A 48 -4.59 26.92 21.87
N SER A 49 -4.24 25.63 21.80
CA SER A 49 -4.38 24.72 22.94
C SER A 49 -3.16 24.82 23.84
N THR A 50 -3.40 24.79 25.15
CA THR A 50 -2.38 24.73 26.21
C THR A 50 -2.38 23.38 26.92
N ASP A 51 -3.16 22.41 26.43
CA ASP A 51 -3.29 21.12 27.10
C ASP A 51 -2.02 20.28 26.95
N GLU A 52 -1.68 19.55 28.01
CA GLU A 52 -0.63 18.54 27.95
C GLU A 52 -1.05 17.38 27.03
N ILE A 53 -0.17 17.03 26.10
CA ILE A 53 -0.41 15.96 25.13
C ILE A 53 -0.19 14.61 25.79
N LYS A 54 -1.20 13.76 25.75
CA LYS A 54 -1.11 12.38 26.23
C LYS A 54 -0.34 11.54 25.25
N GLN A 55 0.63 10.77 25.74
CA GLN A 55 1.38 9.85 24.92
C GLN A 55 0.47 8.69 24.47
N LEU A 56 0.44 8.43 23.17
CA LEU A 56 -0.30 7.34 22.56
C LEU A 56 0.66 6.38 21.85
N ARG A 57 0.28 5.12 21.74
CA ARG A 57 1.03 4.10 21.01
C ARG A 57 0.31 3.71 19.74
N ILE A 58 1.07 3.54 18.66
CA ILE A 58 0.57 2.95 17.42
C ILE A 58 0.88 1.45 17.41
N LYS A 59 -0.11 0.65 17.03
CA LYS A 59 0.04 -0.78 16.75
C LYS A 59 -0.29 -1.01 15.28
N ILE A 60 0.59 -1.75 14.61
CA ILE A 60 0.49 -2.04 13.18
C ILE A 60 0.51 -3.56 13.04
N ASP A 61 -0.52 -4.11 12.40
CA ASP A 61 -0.65 -5.54 12.13
C ASP A 61 -0.66 -5.78 10.61
N PRO A 62 0.50 -6.07 10.00
CA PRO A 62 0.62 -6.21 8.55
C PRO A 62 0.11 -7.57 8.06
N GLY A 63 -0.90 -7.55 7.19
CA GLY A 63 -1.38 -8.73 6.47
C GLY A 63 -1.06 -8.68 4.98
N ALA A 64 -1.35 -9.77 4.26
CA ALA A 64 -1.07 -9.85 2.82
C ALA A 64 -1.89 -8.84 2.00
N LYS A 65 -3.18 -8.68 2.31
CA LYS A 65 -4.12 -7.81 1.59
C LYS A 65 -4.48 -6.53 2.34
N THR A 66 -4.36 -6.54 3.65
CA THR A 66 -4.77 -5.44 4.53
C THR A 66 -3.75 -5.29 5.64
N THR A 67 -3.54 -4.06 6.12
CA THR A 67 -2.79 -3.79 7.36
C THR A 67 -3.75 -3.19 8.37
N GLY A 68 -3.87 -3.81 9.54
CA GLY A 68 -4.59 -3.25 10.68
C GLY A 68 -3.78 -2.14 11.34
N LEU A 69 -4.42 -1.00 11.61
CA LEU A 69 -3.85 0.14 12.31
C LEU A 69 -4.68 0.44 13.54
N ALA A 70 -4.04 0.55 14.70
CA ALA A 70 -4.68 0.96 15.93
C ALA A 70 -3.83 1.97 16.69
N ILE A 71 -4.48 3.02 17.20
CA ILE A 71 -3.90 3.96 18.16
C ILE A 71 -4.52 3.66 19.51
N VAL A 72 -3.66 3.42 20.50
CA VAL A 72 -4.07 3.01 21.85
C VAL A 72 -3.45 3.92 22.91
N SER A 73 -4.22 4.20 23.95
CA SER A 73 -3.70 4.68 25.23
C SER A 73 -3.38 3.48 26.12
N ASP A 74 -3.06 3.73 27.40
CA ASP A 74 -2.85 2.64 28.37
C ASP A 74 -4.12 1.87 28.70
N THR A 75 -5.27 2.52 28.63
CA THR A 75 -6.55 1.96 29.08
C THR A 75 -7.54 1.71 27.95
N ASN A 76 -7.39 2.39 26.81
CA ASN A 76 -8.43 2.44 25.78
C ASN A 76 -7.87 2.44 24.36
N ILE A 77 -8.70 2.02 23.42
CA ILE A 77 -8.47 2.17 21.98
C ILE A 77 -9.00 3.54 21.57
N VAL A 78 -8.14 4.37 20.97
CA VAL A 78 -8.46 5.74 20.55
C VAL A 78 -8.97 5.77 19.12
N TRP A 79 -8.37 4.97 18.24
CA TRP A 79 -8.74 4.94 16.83
C TRP A 79 -8.27 3.65 16.17
N CYS A 80 -9.07 3.10 15.27
CA CYS A 80 -8.70 1.96 14.43
C CYS A 80 -9.07 2.19 12.96
N ALA A 81 -8.27 1.62 12.06
CA ALA A 81 -8.59 1.48 10.65
C ALA A 81 -7.90 0.28 10.02
N GLU A 82 -8.37 -0.09 8.83
CA GLU A 82 -7.73 -1.08 7.97
C GLU A 82 -7.22 -0.40 6.69
N LEU A 83 -5.94 -0.58 6.38
CA LEU A 83 -5.33 -0.12 5.15
C LEU A 83 -5.41 -1.23 4.10
N GLY A 84 -6.25 -1.07 3.08
CA GLY A 84 -6.33 -1.99 1.94
C GLY A 84 -5.11 -1.88 1.01
N HIS A 85 -4.41 -2.98 0.79
CA HIS A 85 -3.24 -3.04 -0.06
C HIS A 85 -3.61 -3.19 -1.54
N ARG A 86 -2.86 -2.51 -2.41
CA ARG A 86 -3.00 -2.65 -3.87
C ARG A 86 -2.08 -3.69 -4.48
N GLY A 87 -1.28 -4.39 -3.66
CA GLY A 87 -0.23 -5.31 -4.13
C GLY A 87 -0.76 -6.42 -5.05
N PHE A 88 -1.86 -7.06 -4.68
CA PHE A 88 -2.50 -8.08 -5.51
C PHE A 88 -3.02 -7.52 -6.84
N GLN A 89 -3.73 -6.39 -6.81
CA GLN A 89 -4.20 -5.72 -8.02
C GLN A 89 -3.06 -5.37 -8.97
N VAL A 90 -1.94 -4.85 -8.44
CA VAL A 90 -0.74 -4.54 -9.23
C VAL A 90 -0.12 -5.80 -9.82
N ARG A 91 0.04 -6.87 -9.03
CA ARG A 91 0.57 -8.15 -9.49
C ARG A 91 -0.27 -8.74 -10.63
N ASP A 92 -1.58 -8.70 -10.50
CA ASP A 92 -2.50 -9.26 -11.50
C ASP A 92 -2.44 -8.43 -12.80
N ASN A 93 -2.44 -7.09 -12.69
CA ASN A 93 -2.22 -6.20 -13.84
C ASN A 93 -0.88 -6.45 -14.56
N LEU A 94 0.19 -6.72 -13.82
CA LEU A 94 1.49 -7.07 -14.39
C LEU A 94 1.46 -8.43 -15.11
N SER A 95 0.75 -9.40 -14.52
CA SER A 95 0.55 -10.74 -15.10
C SER A 95 -0.23 -10.65 -16.41
N ASP A 96 -1.32 -9.88 -16.44
CA ASP A 96 -2.11 -9.62 -17.64
C ASP A 96 -1.28 -8.96 -18.74
N ARG A 97 -0.50 -7.93 -18.38
CA ARG A 97 0.42 -7.27 -19.31
C ARG A 97 1.42 -8.27 -19.90
N ARG A 98 1.96 -9.16 -19.08
CA ARG A 98 2.89 -10.23 -19.51
C ARG A 98 2.22 -11.19 -20.50
N VAL A 99 1.02 -11.68 -20.18
CA VAL A 99 0.25 -12.61 -21.03
C VAL A 99 -0.11 -11.96 -22.36
N LYS A 100 -0.66 -10.74 -22.36
CA LYS A 100 -0.99 -9.98 -23.58
C LYS A 100 0.23 -9.77 -24.47
N ARG A 101 1.40 -9.47 -23.88
CA ARG A 101 2.67 -9.34 -24.61
C ARG A 101 3.14 -10.66 -25.23
N ARG A 102 3.08 -11.77 -24.48
CA ARG A 102 3.42 -13.12 -24.99
C ARG A 102 2.49 -13.50 -26.16
N SER A 103 1.18 -13.31 -25.98
CA SER A 103 0.16 -13.56 -26.99
C SER A 103 0.45 -12.81 -28.30
N ARG A 104 0.66 -11.49 -28.26
CA ARG A 104 1.00 -10.67 -29.44
C ARG A 104 2.22 -11.20 -30.18
N ARG A 105 3.29 -11.57 -29.45
CA ARG A 105 4.51 -12.14 -30.04
C ARG A 105 4.28 -13.50 -30.70
N SER A 106 3.41 -14.34 -30.12
CA SER A 106 3.07 -15.66 -30.68
C SER A 106 2.13 -15.58 -31.89
N ARG A 107 1.16 -14.66 -31.90
CA ARG A 107 0.15 -14.52 -32.96
C ARG A 107 0.67 -13.75 -34.18
N LYS A 108 1.55 -12.76 -33.98
CA LYS A 108 2.16 -11.98 -35.08
C LYS A 108 3.44 -12.63 -35.64
N THR A 109 3.57 -13.95 -35.52
CA THR A 109 4.65 -14.73 -36.16
C THR A 109 4.43 -14.91 -37.66
N ARG A 110 3.32 -14.44 -38.25
CA ARG A 110 2.94 -14.65 -39.66
C ARG A 110 4.04 -14.32 -40.67
N TYR A 111 4.91 -13.33 -40.39
CA TYR A 111 6.08 -12.99 -41.23
C TYR A 111 7.43 -13.35 -40.61
N ARG A 112 7.45 -13.87 -39.38
CA ARG A 112 8.69 -14.25 -38.71
C ARG A 112 9.03 -15.66 -39.14
N LYS A 113 9.66 -15.81 -40.32
CA LYS A 113 10.16 -17.10 -40.82
C LYS A 113 10.90 -17.82 -39.67
N PRO A 114 10.63 -19.10 -39.43
CA PRO A 114 11.32 -19.86 -38.39
C PRO A 114 12.83 -19.73 -38.60
N ARG A 115 13.54 -19.26 -37.55
CA ARG A 115 14.99 -19.01 -37.61
C ARG A 115 15.82 -20.26 -37.36
N PHE A 116 15.36 -21.43 -37.81
CA PHE A 116 16.13 -22.67 -37.67
C PHE A 116 17.49 -22.53 -38.37
N LEU A 117 17.50 -21.89 -39.54
CA LEU A 117 18.72 -21.59 -40.32
C LEU A 117 19.37 -20.24 -39.97
N ASN A 118 18.63 -19.29 -39.36
CA ASN A 118 19.10 -17.93 -39.05
C ASN A 118 19.75 -17.78 -37.66
N ARG A 119 19.93 -18.87 -36.92
CA ARG A 119 20.80 -18.88 -35.74
C ARG A 119 22.17 -19.35 -36.20
N LYS A 120 23.14 -18.43 -36.35
CA LYS A 120 24.55 -18.81 -36.53
C LYS A 120 24.95 -19.68 -35.33
N ARG A 121 25.27 -20.94 -35.60
CA ARG A 121 25.91 -21.84 -34.65
C ARG A 121 27.36 -21.97 -35.09
N PRO A 122 28.34 -21.89 -34.17
CA PRO A 122 29.72 -22.21 -34.50
C PRO A 122 29.85 -23.60 -35.10
N GLN A 123 30.87 -23.82 -35.93
CA GLN A 123 31.29 -25.17 -36.33
C GLN A 123 31.49 -26.02 -35.05
N ALA A 124 31.01 -27.26 -35.03
CA ALA A 124 31.01 -28.15 -33.87
C ALA A 124 30.12 -27.76 -32.67
N TRP A 125 29.16 -26.84 -32.84
CA TRP A 125 28.19 -26.55 -31.78
C TRP A 125 27.30 -27.76 -31.49
N LEU A 126 27.35 -28.24 -30.25
CA LEU A 126 26.43 -29.26 -29.72
C LEU A 126 25.33 -28.59 -28.88
N PRO A 127 24.09 -29.06 -28.95
CA PRO A 127 23.04 -28.60 -28.05
C PRO A 127 23.43 -28.90 -26.59
N PRO A 128 22.98 -28.09 -25.62
CA PRO A 128 23.33 -28.27 -24.20
C PRO A 128 23.05 -29.68 -23.65
N SER A 129 22.02 -30.35 -24.16
CA SER A 129 21.67 -31.74 -23.81
C SER A 129 22.69 -32.79 -24.28
N LEU A 130 23.46 -32.51 -25.33
CA LEU A 130 24.55 -33.38 -25.83
C LEU A 130 25.90 -33.00 -25.22
N MET A 131 26.14 -31.71 -24.91
CA MET A 131 27.33 -31.26 -24.18
C MET A 131 27.51 -31.98 -22.85
N SER A 132 26.43 -32.20 -22.09
CA SER A 132 26.49 -32.95 -20.83
C SER A 132 26.98 -34.39 -21.01
N ARG A 133 26.69 -35.03 -22.16
CA ARG A 133 27.22 -36.37 -22.45
C ARG A 133 28.70 -36.31 -22.81
N VAL A 134 29.11 -35.35 -23.63
CA VAL A 134 30.53 -35.17 -24.01
C VAL A 134 31.42 -34.88 -22.80
N PHE A 135 30.97 -34.02 -21.88
CA PHE A 135 31.75 -33.68 -20.69
C PHE A 135 31.81 -34.78 -19.63
N ASN A 136 30.89 -35.74 -19.65
CA ASN A 136 30.77 -36.77 -18.62
C ASN A 136 31.26 -38.15 -19.10
N ILE A 137 31.77 -38.26 -20.33
CA ILE A 137 32.42 -39.48 -20.82
C ILE A 137 33.92 -39.32 -20.59
N GLN A 138 34.45 -40.10 -19.63
CA GLN A 138 35.87 -40.44 -19.49
C GLN A 138 36.11 -41.78 -20.19
#